data_AF-A0A447JHN1-F1
#
_entry.id   AF-A0A447JHN1-F1
#
_cell.length_a   1.000
_cell.length_b   1.000
_cell.length_c   1.000
_cell.angle_alpha   90.00
_cell.angle_beta   90.00
_cell.angle_gamma   90.00
#
_symmetry.space_group_name_H-M   'P 1'
#
loop_
_entity.id
_entity.type
_entity.pdbx_description
1 polymer ?
#
loop_
_entity_poly.entity_id
_entity_poly.type
_entity_poly.pdbx_seq_one_letter_code
_entity_poly.pdbx_strand_id
1 'polypeptide(L)' 'MIDITLPLTDIHRHLDGNIRAQTILDLGRQFNIALPAQTLETLIPHVQVTSTEPDLVSFLTKLDWG' A
#
# COMPACT_ATOMS: atom_id res chain seq x y z
N MET A 1 -22.23 12.35 1.51
CA MET A 1 -21.47 12.52 2.77
C MET A 1 -21.77 11.29 3.64
N ILE A 2 -20.83 10.80 4.44
CA ILE A 2 -21.10 9.69 5.37
C ILE A 2 -22.12 10.16 6.40
N ASP A 3 -23.15 9.35 6.66
CA ASP A 3 -24.11 9.59 7.73
C ASP A 3 -23.46 9.20 9.08
N ILE A 4 -23.21 10.19 9.93
CA ILE A 4 -22.54 10.00 11.22
C ILE A 4 -23.46 9.43 12.30
N THR A 5 -24.75 9.23 12.02
CA THR A 5 -25.72 8.65 12.96
C THR A 5 -25.81 7.12 12.87
N LEU A 6 -25.24 6.54 11.81
CA LEU A 6 -25.19 5.09 11.60
C LEU A 6 -23.76 4.56 11.76
N PRO A 7 -23.57 3.35 12.31
CA PRO A 7 -22.27 2.68 12.26
C PRO A 7 -21.82 2.44 10.81
N LEU A 8 -20.57 2.76 10.50
CA LEU A 8 -19.99 2.57 9.18
C LEU A 8 -19.20 1.27 9.13
N THR A 9 -19.52 0.41 8.17
CA THR A 9 -18.83 -0.86 7.93
C THR A 9 -18.07 -0.83 6.62
N ASP A 10 -16.91 -1.48 6.59
CA ASP A 10 -16.10 -1.72 5.39
C ASP A 10 -15.92 -3.24 5.24
N ILE A 11 -16.64 -3.83 4.26
CA ILE A 11 -16.78 -5.29 4.15
C ILE A 11 -15.87 -5.91 3.09
N HIS A 12 -15.19 -5.09 2.29
CA HIS A 12 -14.26 -5.55 1.27
C HIS A 12 -12.97 -4.75 1.39
N ARG A 13 -12.18 -5.10 2.40
CA ARG A 13 -10.89 -4.47 2.67
C ARG A 13 -9.82 -5.54 2.79
N HIS A 14 -8.85 -5.49 1.89
CA HIS A 14 -7.66 -6.35 1.93
C HIS A 14 -6.67 -5.76 2.91
N LEU A 15 -6.25 -6.52 3.93
CA LEU A 15 -5.35 -6.04 4.97
C LEU A 15 -3.90 -5.93 4.48
N ASP A 16 -3.47 -6.96 3.75
CA ASP A 16 -2.18 -7.04 3.05
C ASP A 16 -2.04 -5.90 2.04
N GLY A 17 -3.07 -5.61 1.25
CA GLY A 17 -3.09 -4.42 0.38
C GLY A 17 -3.27 -3.06 1.08
N ASN A 18 -3.14 -2.97 2.41
CA ASN A 18 -3.36 -1.73 3.19
C ASN A 18 -2.22 -1.41 4.17
N ILE A 19 -1.02 -1.91 3.90
CA ILE A 19 0.15 -1.61 4.73
C ILE A 19 0.60 -0.16 4.48
N ARG A 20 0.89 0.58 5.56
CA ARG A 20 1.43 1.94 5.46
C ARG A 20 2.83 1.87 4.84
N ALA A 21 3.15 2.72 3.87
CA ALA A 21 4.48 2.75 3.25
C ALA A 21 5.62 2.97 4.26
N GLN A 22 5.39 3.73 5.34
CA GLN A 22 6.34 3.87 6.44
C GLN A 22 6.63 2.53 7.14
N THR A 23 5.59 1.70 7.35
CA THR A 23 5.74 0.36 7.93
C THR A 23 6.54 -0.56 7.02
N ILE A 24 6.32 -0.52 5.69
CA ILE A 24 7.13 -1.26 4.72
C ILE A 24 8.61 -0.86 4.85
N LEU A 25 8.89 0.45 4.88
CA LEU A 25 10.24 0.99 4.98
C LEU A 25 10.95 0.56 6.28
N ASP A 26 10.27 0.66 7.41
CA ASP A 26 10.85 0.34 8.72
C ASP A 26 11.08 -1.17 8.88
N LEU A 27 10.13 -2.01 8.47
CA LEU A 27 10.30 -3.46 8.53
C LEU A 27 11.36 -3.95 7.53
N GLY A 28 11.43 -3.36 6.34
CA GLY A 28 12.49 -3.66 5.37
C GLY A 28 13.88 -3.38 5.95
N ARG A 29 14.06 -2.27 6.67
CA ARG A 29 15.31 -1.97 7.39
C ARG A 29 15.56 -2.94 8.55
N GLN A 30 14.53 -3.22 9.36
CA GLN A 30 14.63 -4.11 10.52
C GLN A 30 15.09 -5.52 10.12
N PHE A 31 14.56 -6.06 9.02
CA PHE A 31 14.86 -7.40 8.55
C PHE A 31 15.91 -7.44 7.43
N ASN A 32 16.54 -6.31 7.13
CA ASN A 32 17.57 -6.16 6.09
C ASN A 32 17.11 -6.67 4.70
N ILE A 33 15.87 -6.34 4.33
CA ILE A 33 15.28 -6.60 3.01
C ILE A 33 15.63 -5.42 2.09
N ALA A 34 16.18 -5.73 0.91
CA ALA A 34 16.46 -4.72 -0.10
C ALA A 34 15.15 -4.19 -0.71
N LEU A 35 14.82 -2.93 -0.39
CA LEU A 35 13.68 -2.20 -0.95
C LEU A 35 14.10 -1.42 -2.21
N PRO A 36 13.15 -1.06 -3.10
CA PRO A 36 13.45 -0.30 -4.31
C PRO A 36 13.80 1.17 -4.02
N ALA A 37 13.61 1.62 -2.77
CA ALA A 37 13.84 2.98 -2.32
C ALA A 37 14.19 3.01 -0.83
N GLN A 38 14.83 4.10 -0.37
CA GLN A 38 15.35 4.24 0.99
C GLN A 38 14.73 5.36 1.81
N THR A 39 13.87 6.17 1.20
CA THR A 39 13.04 7.18 1.90
C THR A 39 11.57 6.94 1.60
N LEU A 40 10.69 7.53 2.40
CA LEU A 40 9.26 7.38 2.21
C LEU A 40 8.83 7.94 0.84
N GLU A 41 9.26 9.15 0.50
CA GLU A 41 8.90 9.85 -0.73
C GLU A 41 9.32 9.07 -1.97
N THR A 42 10.50 8.45 -1.92
CA THR A 42 11.04 7.65 -3.02
C THR A 42 10.40 6.26 -3.08
N LEU A 43 9.79 5.77 -2.00
CA LEU A 43 9.13 4.47 -1.95
C LEU A 43 7.68 4.51 -2.47
N ILE A 44 6.95 5.61 -2.27
CA ILE A 44 5.53 5.74 -2.68
C ILE A 44 5.26 5.28 -4.12
N PRO A 45 6.05 5.66 -5.14
CA PRO A 45 5.79 5.23 -6.52
C PRO A 45 5.89 3.72 -6.72
N HIS A 46 6.50 2.97 -5.81
CA HIS A 46 6.66 1.52 -5.91
C HIS A 46 5.53 0.73 -5.23
N VAL A 47 4.88 1.32 -4.22
CA VAL A 47 3.91 0.62 -3.34
C VAL A 47 2.49 1.20 -3.40
N GLN A 48 2.31 2.25 -4.21
CA GLN A 48 1.02 2.89 -4.43
C GLN A 48 0.77 3.04 -5.93
N VAL A 49 -0.48 2.84 -6.34
CA VAL A 49 -0.94 3.13 -7.70
C VAL A 49 -1.06 4.64 -7.87
N THR A 50 -0.20 5.25 -8.69
CA THR A 50 -0.16 6.69 -8.96
C THR A 50 -0.77 7.07 -10.32
N SER A 51 -1.04 6.08 -11.18
CA SER A 51 -1.65 6.21 -12.49
C SER A 51 -2.53 5.00 -12.77
N THR A 52 -3.49 5.13 -13.68
CA THR A 52 -4.32 3.99 -14.11
C THR A 52 -3.45 2.89 -14.72
N GLU A 53 -3.62 1.66 -14.24
CA GLU A 53 -2.99 0.47 -14.79
C GLU A 53 -3.86 -0.16 -15.88
N PRO A 54 -3.27 -0.81 -16.89
CA PRO A 54 -4.01 -1.34 -18.04
C PRO A 54 -4.89 -2.54 -17.70
N ASP A 55 -4.58 -3.27 -16.63
CA ASP A 55 -5.31 -4.45 -16.19
C ASP A 55 -5.13 -4.74 -14.69
N LEU A 56 -5.88 -5.74 -14.21
CA LEU A 56 -5.86 -6.16 -12.80
C LEU A 56 -4.49 -6.69 -12.37
N VAL A 57 -3.81 -7.45 -13.22
CA VAL A 57 -2.53 -8.08 -12.85
C VAL A 57 -1.47 -7.00 -12.70
N SER A 58 -1.44 -6.00 -13.58
CA SER A 58 -0.58 -4.82 -13.44
C SER A 58 -0.87 -4.05 -12.15
N PHE A 59 -2.14 -3.84 -11.79
CA PHE A 59 -2.51 -3.21 -10.51
C PHE A 59 -1.95 -3.97 -9.30
N LEU A 60 -2.07 -5.30 -9.30
CA LEU A 60 -1.65 -6.14 -8.18
C LEU A 60 -0.14 -6.08 -7.90
N THR A 61 0.70 -5.77 -8.89
CA THR A 61 2.16 -5.66 -8.70
C THR A 61 2.58 -4.60 -7.67
N LYS A 62 1.73 -3.60 -7.37
CA LYS A 62 2.01 -2.61 -6.31
C LYS A 62 1.98 -3.19 -4.90
N LEU A 63 1.37 -4.36 -4.72
CA LEU A 63 1.25 -5.03 -3.43
C LEU A 63 2.44 -5.98 -3.16
N ASP A 64 3.37 -6.16 -4.10
CA ASP A 64 4.50 -7.09 -3.92
C ASP A 64 5.47 -6.69 -2.77
N TRP A 65 5.46 -5.41 -2.39
CA TRP A 65 6.28 -4.87 -1.30
C TRP A 65 5.52 -4.73 0.03
N GLY A 66 4.22 -5.02 0.04
CA GLY A 66 3.34 -4.88 1.18
C GLY A 66 2.09 -5.74 1.02
#